data_AF-A0A961H1V2-F1
#
_entry.id   AF-A0A961H1V2-F1
#
_cell.length_a   1.000
_cell.length_b   1.000
_cell.length_c   1.000
_cell.angle_alpha   90.00
_cell.angle_beta   90.00
_cell.angle_gamma   90.00
#
_symmetry.space_group_name_H-M   'P 1'
#
loop_
_entity.id
_entity.type
_entity.pdbx_description
1 polymer ?
#
loop_
_entity_poly.entity_id
_entity_poly.type
_entity_poly.pdbx_seq_one_letter_code
_entity_poly.pdbx_strand_id
1 'polypeptide(L)'
;MSEKSPVNWAALEEKPEFRALLARKKAFIVPAFLFFMIYYLALPVLVGYFPEVMKTKLWGEVNVAYVFAFSQFIMAWVMAWLYVRVAAKWDKAAAEIIHGHD
;
A
#
# COMPACT_ATOMS: atom_id res chain seq x y z
N MET A 1 1.91 -40.51 2.41
CA MET A 1 1.96 -39.16 1.82
C MET A 1 0.76 -38.42 2.41
N SER A 2 0.99 -37.51 3.37
CA SER A 2 -0.10 -36.85 4.11
C SER A 2 -0.84 -35.90 3.16
N GLU A 3 -2.04 -36.26 2.71
CA GLU A 3 -2.96 -35.32 2.07
C GLU A 3 -3.30 -34.24 3.10
N LYS A 4 -2.82 -33.02 2.87
CA LYS A 4 -3.35 -31.84 3.57
C LYS A 4 -4.81 -31.70 3.15
N SER A 5 -5.75 -32.05 4.03
CA SER A 5 -7.17 -31.82 3.80
C SER A 5 -7.37 -30.37 3.31
N PRO A 6 -8.16 -30.16 2.24
CA PRO A 6 -8.34 -28.82 1.69
C PRO A 6 -8.91 -27.90 2.77
N VAL A 7 -8.19 -26.80 3.03
CA VAL A 7 -8.63 -25.78 4.00
C VAL A 7 -10.05 -25.37 3.63
N ASN A 8 -11.00 -25.52 4.57
CA ASN A 8 -12.38 -25.11 4.34
C ASN A 8 -12.49 -23.58 4.48
N TRP A 9 -12.23 -22.89 3.37
CA TRP A 9 -12.24 -21.42 3.28
C TRP A 9 -13.59 -20.80 3.66
N ALA A 10 -14.70 -21.47 3.34
CA ALA A 10 -16.04 -21.00 3.66
C ALA A 10 -16.28 -20.95 5.18
N ALA A 11 -15.84 -21.98 5.91
CA ALA A 11 -15.92 -22.01 7.37
C ALA A 11 -14.96 -21.00 8.04
N LEU A 12 -13.88 -20.59 7.36
CA LEU A 12 -12.94 -19.57 7.85
C LEU A 12 -13.48 -18.14 7.65
N GLU A 13 -14.16 -17.89 6.53
CA GLU A 13 -14.76 -16.59 6.20
C GLU A 13 -15.91 -16.19 7.13
N GLU A 14 -16.67 -17.16 7.64
CA GLU A 14 -17.74 -16.91 8.60
C GLU A 14 -17.23 -16.49 9.99
N LYS A 15 -15.93 -16.68 10.27
CA LYS A 15 -15.37 -16.36 11.59
C LYS A 15 -15.23 -14.83 11.79
N PRO A 16 -15.71 -14.27 12.91
CA PRO A 16 -15.63 -12.84 13.19
C PRO A 16 -14.19 -12.32 13.27
N GLU A 17 -13.24 -13.14 13.72
CA GLU A 17 -11.82 -12.79 13.80
C GLU A 17 -11.18 -12.59 12.42
N PHE A 18 -11.53 -13.43 11.45
CA PHE A 18 -11.06 -13.31 10.07
C PHE A 18 -11.60 -12.03 9.41
N ARG A 19 -12.90 -11.73 9.62
CA ARG A 19 -13.51 -10.48 9.13
C ARG A 19 -12.88 -9.25 9.78
N ALA A 20 -12.56 -9.30 11.06
CA ALA A 20 -11.85 -8.21 11.76
C ALA A 20 -10.42 -8.00 11.21
N LEU A 21 -9.71 -9.09 10.89
CA LEU A 21 -8.39 -9.02 10.26
C LEU A 21 -8.47 -8.36 8.86
N LEU A 22 -9.44 -8.76 8.03
CA LEU A 22 -9.68 -8.15 6.73
C LEU A 22 -10.06 -6.67 6.83
N ALA A 23 -10.88 -6.29 7.81
CA ALA A 23 -11.24 -4.89 8.05
C ALA A 23 -10.00 -4.05 8.41
N ARG A 24 -9.10 -4.57 9.26
CA ARG A 24 -7.83 -3.92 9.60
C ARG A 24 -6.90 -3.77 8.39
N LYS A 25 -6.83 -4.80 7.52
CA LYS A 25 -6.07 -4.73 6.26
C LYS A 25 -6.61 -3.63 5.35
N LYS A 26 -7.92 -3.63 5.11
CA LYS A 26 -8.58 -2.61 4.27
C LYS A 26 -8.40 -1.20 4.81
N ALA A 27 -8.51 -1.00 6.13
CA ALA A 27 -8.33 0.30 6.76
C ALA A 27 -6.93 0.90 6.56
N PHE A 28 -5.91 0.08 6.29
CA PHE A 28 -4.57 0.55 5.95
C PHE A 28 -4.37 0.70 4.44
N ILE A 29 -4.76 -0.31 3.66
CA ILE A 29 -4.49 -0.37 2.22
C ILE A 29 -5.30 0.68 1.46
N VAL A 30 -6.58 0.88 1.82
CA VAL A 30 -7.45 1.81 1.08
C VAL A 30 -6.95 3.26 1.16
N PRO A 31 -6.65 3.83 2.35
CA PRO A 31 -6.08 5.17 2.41
C PRO A 31 -4.71 5.28 1.74
N ALA A 32 -3.84 4.27 1.90
CA ALA A 32 -2.52 4.26 1.26
C ALA A 32 -2.64 4.28 -0.27
N PHE A 33 -3.56 3.49 -0.83
CA PHE A 33 -3.85 3.47 -2.25
C PHE A 33 -4.40 4.81 -2.74
N LEU A 34 -5.34 5.42 -2.01
CA LEU A 34 -5.88 6.74 -2.36
C LEU A 34 -4.79 7.81 -2.35
N PHE A 35 -3.95 7.83 -1.31
CA PHE A 35 -2.80 8.74 -1.24
C PHE A 35 -1.85 8.53 -2.43
N PHE A 36 -1.45 7.29 -2.69
CA PHE A 36 -0.58 6.93 -3.80
C PHE A 36 -1.15 7.43 -5.13
N MET A 37 -2.43 7.17 -5.38
CA MET A 37 -3.11 7.53 -6.62
C MET A 37 -3.18 9.06 -6.79
N ILE A 38 -3.57 9.80 -5.75
CA ILE A 38 -3.61 11.26 -5.76
C ILE A 38 -2.21 11.82 -6.01
N TYR A 39 -1.20 11.35 -5.28
CA TYR A 39 0.17 11.84 -5.40
C TYR A 39 0.79 11.52 -6.76
N TYR A 40 0.51 10.33 -7.30
CA TYR A 40 0.98 9.92 -8.61
C TYR A 40 0.37 10.77 -9.73
N LEU A 41 -0.95 10.98 -9.69
CA LEU A 41 -1.69 11.77 -10.68
C LEU A 41 -1.50 13.28 -10.50
N ALA A 42 -1.03 13.73 -9.33
CA ALA A 42 -0.72 15.14 -9.10
C ALA A 42 0.34 15.65 -10.09
N LEU A 43 1.32 14.84 -10.49
CA LEU A 43 2.36 15.26 -11.44
C LEU A 43 1.77 15.72 -12.80
N PRO A 44 1.06 14.87 -13.58
CA PRO A 44 0.51 15.29 -14.86
C PRO A 44 -0.54 16.41 -14.71
N VAL A 45 -1.31 16.43 -13.61
CA VAL A 45 -2.26 17.51 -13.33
C VAL A 45 -1.51 18.84 -13.12
N LEU A 46 -0.49 18.87 -12.27
CA LEU A 46 0.30 20.09 -12.03
C LEU A 46 1.05 20.53 -13.28
N VAL A 47 1.57 19.60 -14.08
CA VAL A 47 2.23 19.94 -15.36
C VAL A 47 1.25 20.54 -16.36
N GLY A 48 0.01 20.02 -16.43
CA GLY A 48 -1.01 20.49 -17.37
C GLY A 48 -1.65 21.82 -16.97
N TYR A 49 -1.97 22.01 -15.69
CA TYR A 49 -2.69 23.18 -15.20
C TYR A 49 -1.77 24.29 -14.66
N PHE A 50 -0.58 23.93 -14.16
CA PHE A 50 0.38 24.86 -13.56
C PHE A 50 1.79 24.71 -14.16
N PRO A 51 1.95 24.81 -15.49
CA PRO A 51 3.23 24.61 -16.16
C PRO A 51 4.32 25.59 -15.71
N GLU A 52 3.97 26.82 -15.35
CA GLU A 52 4.93 27.84 -14.89
C GLU A 52 5.66 27.42 -13.61
N VAL A 53 4.92 26.86 -12.64
CA VAL A 53 5.50 26.33 -11.40
C VAL A 53 6.37 25.12 -11.70
N MET A 54 5.87 24.20 -12.53
CA MET A 54 6.57 22.95 -12.82
C MET A 54 7.85 23.13 -13.65
N LYS A 55 7.91 24.17 -14.48
CA LYS A 55 9.09 24.56 -15.27
C LYS A 55 10.10 25.39 -14.48
N THR A 56 9.77 25.85 -13.28
CA THR A 56 10.68 26.66 -12.45
C THR A 56 11.97 25.88 -12.22
N LYS A 57 13.08 26.44 -12.71
CA LYS A 57 14.42 25.87 -12.57
C LYS A 57 14.91 26.06 -11.14
N LEU A 58 15.41 25.00 -10.53
CA LEU A 58 15.99 25.02 -9.19
C LEU A 58 17.52 25.03 -9.25
N TRP A 59 18.11 24.21 -10.12
CA TRP A 59 19.56 23.99 -10.22
C TRP A 59 19.90 23.53 -11.64
N GLY A 60 20.65 24.34 -12.39
CA GLY A 60 20.94 24.04 -13.80
C GLY A 60 19.67 23.82 -14.62
N GLU A 61 19.58 22.68 -15.29
CA GLU A 61 18.40 22.25 -16.07
C GLU A 61 17.34 21.50 -15.23
N VAL A 62 17.58 21.28 -13.94
CA VAL A 62 16.64 20.59 -13.05
C VAL A 62 15.54 21.56 -12.61
N ASN A 63 14.31 21.27 -13.00
CA ASN A 63 13.10 21.99 -12.60
C ASN A 63 12.29 21.24 -11.53
N VAL A 64 11.25 21.89 -11.03
CA VAL A 64 10.33 21.32 -10.02
C VAL A 64 9.70 20.01 -10.50
N ALA A 65 9.36 19.89 -11.79
CA ALA A 65 8.79 18.66 -12.33
C ALA A 65 9.73 17.46 -12.18
N TYR A 66 11.03 17.63 -12.44
CA TYR A 66 12.02 16.57 -12.26
C TYR A 66 12.17 16.17 -10.79
N VAL A 67 12.17 17.14 -9.88
CA VAL A 67 12.24 16.85 -8.43
C VAL A 67 10.99 16.09 -7.96
N PHE A 68 9.80 16.49 -8.42
CA PHE A 68 8.56 15.80 -8.10
C PHE A 68 8.51 14.39 -8.69
N ALA A 69 8.97 14.20 -9.93
CA ALA A 69 9.08 12.88 -10.54
C ALA A 69 10.05 11.99 -9.72
N PHE A 70 11.17 12.54 -9.25
CA PHE A 70 12.09 11.79 -8.39
C PHE A 70 11.47 11.43 -7.03
N SER A 71 10.70 12.33 -6.42
CA SER A 71 10.03 12.06 -5.15
C SER A 71 8.97 10.96 -5.26
N GLN A 72 8.41 10.68 -6.45
CA GLN A 72 7.54 9.51 -6.66
C GLN A 72 8.24 8.18 -6.41
N PHE A 73 9.52 8.04 -6.76
CA PHE A 73 10.29 6.83 -6.46
C PHE A 73 10.49 6.64 -4.96
N ILE A 74 10.88 7.72 -4.26
CA ILE A 74 11.03 7.71 -2.80
C ILE A 74 9.70 7.35 -2.13
N MET A 75 8.60 7.96 -2.59
CA MET A 75 7.26 7.67 -2.09
C MET A 75 6.90 6.19 -2.26
N ALA A 76 7.16 5.60 -3.43
CA ALA A 76 6.89 4.19 -3.70
C ALA A 76 7.68 3.26 -2.75
N TRP A 77 8.97 3.54 -2.54
CA TRP A 77 9.78 2.78 -1.58
C TRP A 77 9.29 2.92 -0.14
N VAL A 78 8.92 4.13 0.28
CA VAL A 78 8.35 4.36 1.61
C VAL A 78 7.05 3.58 1.78
N MET A 79 6.17 3.59 0.78
CA MET A 79 4.93 2.81 0.79
C MET A 79 5.19 1.30 0.87
N ALA A 80 6.14 0.78 0.07
CA ALA A 80 6.53 -0.62 0.13
C ALA A 80 7.09 -1.00 1.52
N TRP A 81 7.98 -0.18 2.08
CA TRP A 81 8.53 -0.40 3.41
C TRP A 81 7.47 -0.38 4.51
N LEU A 82 6.57 0.62 4.49
CA LEU A 82 5.44 0.71 5.41
C LEU A 82 4.52 -0.51 5.28
N TYR A 83 4.22 -0.93 4.06
CA TYR A 83 3.42 -2.13 3.80
C TYR A 83 4.06 -3.37 4.42
N VAL A 84 5.34 -3.65 4.16
CA VAL A 84 6.03 -4.83 4.71
C VAL A 84 5.98 -4.83 6.25
N ARG A 85 6.23 -3.67 6.87
CA ARG A 85 6.19 -3.53 8.33
C ARG A 85 4.82 -3.82 8.92
N VAL A 86 3.75 -3.41 8.24
CA VAL A 86 2.37 -3.63 8.70
C VAL A 86 1.92 -5.06 8.37
N ALA A 87 2.28 -5.59 7.21
CA ALA A 87 1.99 -6.95 6.78
C ALA A 87 2.54 -7.99 7.76
N ALA A 88 3.78 -7.81 8.25
CA ALA A 88 4.37 -8.68 9.27
C ALA A 88 3.52 -8.80 10.56
N LYS A 89 2.71 -7.78 10.90
CA LYS A 89 1.77 -7.85 12.04
C LYS A 89 0.53 -8.68 11.69
N TRP A 90 0.02 -8.54 10.47
CA TRP A 90 -1.12 -9.33 10.00
C TRP A 90 -0.77 -10.80 9.80
N ASP A 91 0.45 -11.10 9.38
CA ASP A 91 0.92 -12.47 9.20
C ASP A 91 0.98 -13.22 10.54
N LYS A 92 1.44 -12.54 11.61
CA LYS A 92 1.38 -13.07 12.98
C LYS A 92 -0.06 -13.33 13.44
N ALA A 93 -0.95 -12.35 13.24
CA ALA A 93 -2.36 -12.49 13.61
C ALA A 93 -3.06 -13.61 12.81
N ALA A 94 -2.71 -13.80 11.53
CA ALA A 94 -3.22 -14.89 10.73
C ALA A 94 -2.70 -16.25 11.22
N ALA A 95 -1.42 -16.34 11.58
CA ALA A 95 -0.83 -17.56 12.14
C ALA A 95 -1.50 -17.97 13.46
N GLU A 96 -1.82 -17.03 14.35
CA GLU A 96 -2.57 -17.31 15.60
C GLU A 96 -3.95 -17.91 15.32
N ILE A 97 -4.70 -17.36 14.35
CA ILE A 97 -6.04 -17.87 13.98
C ILE A 97 -5.96 -19.29 13.40
N ILE A 98 -4.87 -19.63 12.71
CA ILE A 98 -4.68 -20.95 12.08
C ILE A 98 -4.17 -21.98 13.12
N HIS A 99 -3.21 -21.62 13.98
CA HIS A 99 -2.58 -22.54 14.95
C HIS A 99 -3.31 -22.67 16.28
N GLY A 100 -4.17 -21.71 16.68
CA GLY A 100 -5.03 -21.85 17.86
C GLY A 100 -6.19 -22.83 17.69
N HIS A 101 -6.13 -23.70 16.68
CA HIS A 101 -7.21 -24.60 16.27
C HIS A 101 -6.74 -26.04 16.00
N ASP A 102 -5.62 -26.45 16.63
CA ASP A 102 -5.21 -27.84 16.81
C ASP A 102 -5.67 -28.37 18.18
#